data_AF-A0A288DIV0-F1
#
_entry.id   AF-A0A288DIV0-F1
#
_cell.length_a   1.000
_cell.length_b   1.000
_cell.length_c   1.000
_cell.angle_alpha   90.00
_cell.angle_beta   90.00
_cell.angle_gamma   90.00
#
_symmetry.space_group_name_H-M   'P 1'
#
loop_
_entity.id
_entity.type
_entity.pdbx_description
1 polymer ?
#
loop_
_entity_poly.entity_id
_entity_poly.type
_entity_poly.pdbx_seq_one_letter_code
_entity_poly.pdbx_strand_id
1 'polypeptide(L)'
;MKKTFWTVIITIIVLASLKFVNTKTDWFNFEIKNTPLQEQTGIANPASTNCLEKGGILETRKNKKGEYGVCLFEDNRQCEEWAFLRGDCPIGGMKVTGYENDAEIYCAITGGEVEGVGTDTPMCKRIDGTLCNAQANLDGECPNPYDPNPSAGNGEAE
;
A
#
# COMPACT_ATOMS: atom_id res chain seq x y z
N MET A 1 3.64 -57.59 -30.17
CA MET A 1 4.41 -57.74 -28.92
C MET A 1 4.78 -56.40 -28.26
N LYS A 2 3.87 -55.40 -28.21
CA LYS A 2 4.15 -54.09 -27.55
C LYS A 2 3.16 -53.73 -26.43
N LYS A 3 1.96 -54.32 -26.42
CA LYS A 3 0.93 -54.05 -25.41
C LYS A 3 1.22 -54.70 -24.05
N THR A 4 1.85 -55.88 -24.04
CA THR A 4 2.25 -56.56 -22.79
C THR A 4 3.45 -55.91 -22.10
N PHE A 5 4.30 -55.20 -22.84
CA PHE A 5 5.49 -54.55 -22.28
C PHE A 5 5.12 -53.27 -21.51
N TRP A 6 4.14 -52.51 -22.00
CA TRP A 6 3.71 -51.28 -21.33
C TRP A 6 2.87 -51.55 -20.07
N THR A 7 2.06 -52.62 -20.08
CA THR A 7 1.31 -53.05 -18.88
C THR A 7 2.22 -53.55 -17.77
N VAL A 8 3.35 -54.22 -18.09
CA VAL A 8 4.32 -54.68 -17.10
C VAL A 8 5.11 -53.52 -16.49
N ILE A 9 5.42 -52.48 -17.27
CA ILE A 9 6.08 -51.27 -16.76
C ILE A 9 5.15 -50.49 -15.82
N ILE A 10 3.86 -50.36 -16.18
CA ILE A 10 2.88 -49.67 -15.33
C ILE A 10 2.65 -50.41 -14.01
N THR A 11 2.57 -51.75 -14.02
CA THR A 11 2.42 -52.53 -12.78
C THR A 11 3.66 -52.47 -11.89
N ILE A 12 4.87 -52.42 -12.46
CA ILE A 12 6.11 -52.24 -11.67
C ILE A 12 6.16 -50.85 -11.01
N ILE A 13 5.73 -49.79 -11.69
CA ILE A 13 5.70 -48.43 -11.14
C ILE A 13 4.67 -48.31 -10.00
N VAL A 14 3.49 -48.93 -10.14
CA VAL A 14 2.45 -48.96 -9.09
C VAL A 14 2.90 -49.79 -7.88
N LEU A 15 3.61 -50.90 -8.09
CA LEU A 15 4.16 -51.71 -6.99
C LEU A 15 5.37 -51.04 -6.29
N ALA A 16 6.18 -50.25 -7.03
CA ALA A 16 7.29 -49.49 -6.47
C ALA A 16 6.82 -48.28 -5.63
N SER A 17 5.67 -47.69 -5.94
CA SER A 17 5.08 -46.58 -5.19
C SER A 17 4.35 -47.02 -3.91
N LEU A 18 3.95 -48.29 -3.79
CA LEU A 18 3.37 -48.84 -2.56
C LEU A 18 4.39 -49.13 -1.44
N LYS A 19 5.70 -49.04 -1.72
CA LYS A 19 6.77 -49.29 -0.72
C LYS A 19 7.41 -48.03 -0.13
N PHE A 20 6.91 -46.83 -0.44
CA PHE A 20 7.42 -45.56 0.10
C PHE A 20 6.47 -44.88 1.08
N VAL A 21 5.71 -45.66 1.86
CA VAL A 21 4.99 -45.15 3.04
C VAL A 21 5.57 -45.81 4.28
N ASN A 22 6.84 -45.52 4.59
CA ASN A 22 7.35 -45.75 5.94
C ASN A 22 8.66 -44.98 6.22
N THR A 23 8.56 -43.68 6.48
CA THR A 23 9.55 -42.97 7.30
C THR A 23 8.83 -41.99 8.22
N LYS A 24 8.56 -42.48 9.43
CA LYS A 24 8.74 -41.79 10.71
C LYS A 24 8.35 -40.30 10.75
N THR A 25 7.15 -40.12 11.29
CA THR A 25 6.70 -39.00 12.13
C THR A 25 7.80 -38.48 13.06
N ASP A 26 8.55 -37.46 12.66
CA ASP A 26 9.47 -36.70 13.55
C ASP A 26 9.74 -35.26 13.02
N TRP A 27 8.77 -34.62 12.34
CA TRP A 27 8.94 -33.27 11.75
C TRP A 27 7.98 -32.19 12.28
N PHE A 28 7.17 -32.49 13.29
CA PHE A 28 6.30 -31.49 13.93
C PHE A 28 6.46 -31.51 15.46
N ASN A 29 7.65 -31.13 15.92
CA ASN A 29 7.79 -30.52 17.25
C ASN A 29 7.96 -29.02 17.04
N PHE A 30 6.84 -28.35 16.74
CA PHE A 30 6.75 -26.91 16.91
C PHE A 30 6.57 -26.69 18.42
N GLU A 31 7.68 -26.39 19.12
CA GLU A 31 7.57 -25.79 20.44
C GLU A 31 6.77 -24.49 20.27
N ILE A 32 5.53 -24.51 20.74
CA ILE A 32 4.75 -23.31 20.96
C ILE A 32 5.49 -22.54 22.05
N LYS A 33 6.49 -21.76 21.66
CA LYS A 33 6.97 -20.68 22.50
C LYS A 33 5.81 -19.72 22.60
N ASN A 34 5.05 -19.83 23.69
CA ASN A 34 4.15 -18.81 24.18
C ASN A 34 5.01 -17.58 24.51
N THR A 35 5.47 -16.91 23.47
CA THR A 35 5.95 -15.54 23.55
C THR A 35 4.69 -14.77 23.88
N PRO A 36 4.57 -14.16 25.07
CA PRO A 36 3.47 -13.23 25.28
C PRO A 36 3.55 -12.24 24.13
N LEU A 37 2.46 -12.09 23.38
CA LEU A 37 2.28 -10.94 22.50
C LEU A 37 2.65 -9.75 23.37
N GLN A 38 3.83 -9.17 23.13
CA GLN A 38 4.14 -7.90 23.74
C GLN A 38 3.06 -6.99 23.19
N GLU A 39 2.10 -6.68 24.04
CA GLU A 39 1.20 -5.57 23.87
C GLU A 39 2.12 -4.35 23.81
N GLN A 40 2.57 -4.04 22.58
CA GLN A 40 3.23 -2.79 22.32
C GLN A 40 2.17 -1.74 22.63
N THR A 41 2.29 -1.14 23.81
CA THR A 41 1.49 0.00 24.25
C THR A 41 1.88 1.24 23.44
N GLY A 42 1.90 1.11 22.12
CA GLY A 42 1.96 2.22 21.20
C GLY A 42 0.57 2.86 21.16
N ILE A 43 0.51 4.16 21.37
CA ILE A 43 -0.70 4.93 21.04
C ILE A 43 -0.97 4.68 19.55
N ALA A 44 -2.15 4.16 19.22
CA ALA A 44 -2.54 3.95 17.84
C ALA A 44 -2.51 5.28 17.07
N ASN A 45 -2.03 5.26 15.82
CA ASN A 45 -2.07 6.44 14.96
C ASN A 45 -3.54 6.80 14.67
N PRO A 46 -4.02 8.01 15.04
CA PRO A 46 -5.42 8.38 14.86
C PRO A 46 -5.87 8.38 13.39
N ALA A 47 -4.98 8.73 12.45
CA ALA A 47 -5.30 8.70 11.02
C ALA A 47 -5.50 7.26 10.53
N SER A 48 -4.59 6.36 10.92
CA SER A 48 -4.69 4.93 10.67
C SER A 48 -5.95 4.32 11.31
N THR A 49 -6.27 4.67 12.55
CA THR A 49 -7.50 4.20 13.21
C THR A 49 -8.75 4.67 12.48
N ASN A 50 -8.81 5.96 12.11
CA ASN A 50 -9.93 6.51 11.34
C ASN A 50 -10.09 5.80 9.98
N CYS A 51 -8.98 5.48 9.31
CA CYS A 51 -8.98 4.69 8.08
C CYS A 51 -9.77 3.38 8.22
N LEU A 52 -9.41 2.59 9.23
CA LEU A 52 -9.99 1.27 9.49
C LEU A 52 -11.45 1.39 9.96
N GLU A 53 -11.75 2.35 10.83
CA GLU A 53 -13.11 2.58 11.34
C GLU A 53 -14.10 3.00 10.25
N LYS A 54 -13.62 3.65 9.17
CA LYS A 54 -14.44 4.01 8.01
C LYS A 54 -14.46 2.93 6.92
N GLY A 55 -13.98 1.72 7.23
CA GLY A 55 -14.02 0.57 6.32
C GLY A 55 -12.93 0.59 5.25
N GLY A 56 -11.90 1.43 5.41
CA GLY A 56 -10.72 1.40 4.55
C GLY A 56 -9.72 0.31 4.98
N ILE A 57 -8.83 -0.04 4.06
CA ILE A 57 -7.63 -0.86 4.32
C ILE A 57 -6.44 0.09 4.32
N LEU A 58 -5.63 0.05 5.39
CA LEU A 58 -4.43 0.86 5.48
C LEU A 58 -3.27 0.19 4.72
N GLU A 59 -2.66 0.93 3.80
CA GLU A 59 -1.44 0.57 3.10
C GLU A 59 -0.34 1.61 3.41
N THR A 60 0.85 1.14 3.79
CA THR A 60 2.01 2.01 3.96
C THR A 60 2.78 2.12 2.64
N ARG A 61 3.00 3.35 2.19
CA ARG A 61 3.81 3.69 1.01
C ARG A 61 5.04 4.51 1.39
N LYS A 62 5.94 4.73 0.43
CA LYS A 62 7.21 5.46 0.62
C LYS A 62 7.36 6.55 -0.42
N ASN A 63 7.95 7.67 0.00
CA ASN A 63 8.43 8.76 -0.85
C ASN A 63 9.77 9.28 -0.31
N LYS A 64 10.31 10.36 -0.87
CA LYS A 64 11.57 10.95 -0.36
C LYS A 64 11.49 11.44 1.09
N LYS A 65 10.30 11.83 1.57
CA LYS A 65 10.07 12.30 2.95
C LYS A 65 10.01 11.16 3.98
N GLY A 66 9.69 9.93 3.55
CA GLY A 66 9.62 8.75 4.40
C GLY A 66 8.42 7.86 4.08
N GLU A 67 7.85 7.24 5.12
CA GLU A 67 6.63 6.44 5.01
C GLU A 67 5.38 7.31 5.18
N TYR A 68 4.33 7.01 4.41
CA TYR A 68 3.01 7.63 4.54
C TYR A 68 1.90 6.57 4.40
N GLY A 69 0.76 6.81 5.05
CA GLY A 69 -0.38 5.91 5.03
C GLY A 69 -1.38 6.27 3.92
N VAL A 70 -1.88 5.25 3.23
CA VAL A 70 -2.95 5.38 2.24
C VAL A 70 -4.11 4.47 2.65
N CYS A 71 -5.30 5.06 2.76
CA CYS A 71 -6.55 4.36 2.90
C CYS A 71 -7.06 3.89 1.54
N LEU A 72 -7.13 2.58 1.35
CA LEU A 72 -7.73 1.94 0.19
C LEU A 72 -9.18 1.61 0.48
N PHE A 73 -10.05 1.86 -0.49
CA PHE A 73 -11.46 1.54 -0.47
C PHE A 73 -11.83 0.71 -1.70
N GLU A 74 -13.09 0.28 -1.78
CA GLU A 74 -13.63 -0.41 -2.95
C GLU A 74 -13.43 0.40 -4.24
N ASP A 75 -13.50 -0.27 -5.39
CA ASP A 75 -13.29 0.33 -6.71
C ASP A 75 -11.95 1.08 -6.88
N ASN A 76 -10.91 0.63 -6.16
CA ASN A 76 -9.59 1.26 -6.16
C ASN A 76 -9.63 2.76 -5.80
N ARG A 77 -10.54 3.13 -4.90
CA ARG A 77 -10.60 4.49 -4.36
C ARG A 77 -9.60 4.64 -3.23
N GLN A 78 -9.00 5.82 -3.11
CA GLN A 78 -7.88 6.03 -2.21
C GLN A 78 -7.98 7.39 -1.50
N CYS A 79 -7.37 7.50 -0.32
CA CYS A 79 -7.08 8.75 0.38
C CYS A 79 -5.73 8.63 1.11
N GLU A 80 -4.96 9.69 1.22
CA GLU A 80 -3.89 9.75 2.22
C GLU A 80 -4.52 9.80 3.63
N GLU A 81 -3.96 9.08 4.61
CA GLU A 81 -4.64 8.82 5.88
C GLU A 81 -4.93 10.11 6.68
N TRP A 82 -4.02 11.09 6.65
CA TRP A 82 -4.20 12.35 7.37
C TRP A 82 -5.14 13.30 6.64
N ALA A 83 -5.09 13.35 5.31
CA ALA A 83 -6.07 14.06 4.48
C ALA A 83 -7.48 13.49 4.70
N PHE A 84 -7.60 12.17 4.82
CA PHE A 84 -8.86 11.53 5.14
C PHE A 84 -9.36 11.91 6.53
N LEU A 85 -8.48 11.90 7.54
CA LEU A 85 -8.84 12.28 8.91
C LEU A 85 -9.34 13.73 9.00
N ARG A 86 -8.74 14.66 8.24
CA ARG A 86 -9.13 16.08 8.21
C ARG A 86 -10.39 16.37 7.38
N GLY A 87 -10.82 15.42 6.54
CA GLY A 87 -11.94 15.60 5.63
C GLY A 87 -11.55 16.23 4.28
N ASP A 88 -10.26 16.31 3.99
CA ASP A 88 -9.71 16.82 2.72
C ASP A 88 -9.90 15.79 1.59
N CYS A 89 -10.12 14.53 1.95
CA CYS A 89 -10.45 13.44 1.04
C CYS A 89 -11.82 12.83 1.43
N PRO A 90 -12.71 12.54 0.45
CA PRO A 90 -14.09 12.12 0.75
C PRO A 90 -14.19 10.75 1.42
N ILE A 91 -15.26 10.56 2.20
CA ILE A 91 -15.64 9.24 2.76
C ILE A 91 -15.85 8.23 1.62
N GLY A 92 -15.20 7.06 1.76
CA GLY A 92 -15.17 6.02 0.73
C GLY A 92 -14.07 6.22 -0.31
N GLY A 93 -13.19 7.22 -0.15
CA GLY A 93 -12.06 7.46 -1.03
C GLY A 93 -12.43 8.17 -2.32
N MET A 94 -11.45 8.83 -2.91
CA MET A 94 -11.59 9.39 -4.25
C MET A 94 -11.09 8.42 -5.31
N LYS A 95 -11.67 8.53 -6.51
CA LYS A 95 -11.26 7.70 -7.64
C LYS A 95 -9.91 8.20 -8.15
N VAL A 96 -8.94 7.29 -8.27
CA VAL A 96 -7.60 7.61 -8.80
C VAL A 96 -7.43 7.21 -10.26
N THR A 97 -8.45 6.62 -10.89
CA THR A 97 -8.40 6.30 -12.32
C THR A 97 -8.30 7.58 -13.15
N GLY A 98 -7.35 7.63 -14.06
CA GLY A 98 -7.10 8.81 -14.90
C GLY A 98 -5.87 9.61 -14.47
N TYR A 99 -5.22 9.24 -13.36
CA TYR A 99 -3.86 9.68 -13.05
C TYR A 99 -2.85 8.66 -13.58
N GLU A 100 -1.74 9.15 -14.11
CA GLU A 100 -0.75 8.35 -14.84
C GLU A 100 0.44 7.94 -13.95
N ASN A 101 0.64 8.60 -12.81
CA ASN A 101 1.77 8.35 -11.91
C ASN A 101 1.44 8.62 -10.42
N ASP A 102 2.32 8.16 -9.53
CA ASP A 102 2.16 8.27 -8.08
C ASP A 102 2.11 9.72 -7.59
N ALA A 103 2.75 10.66 -8.29
CA ALA A 103 2.78 12.07 -7.91
C ALA A 103 1.42 12.74 -8.15
N GLU A 104 0.80 12.47 -9.29
CA GLU A 104 -0.58 12.90 -9.59
C GLU A 104 -1.58 12.27 -8.63
N ILE A 105 -1.45 10.97 -8.36
CA ILE A 105 -2.28 10.27 -7.37
C ILE A 105 -2.10 10.93 -6.00
N TYR A 106 -0.86 11.17 -5.56
CA TYR A 106 -0.57 11.78 -4.27
C TYR A 106 -1.19 13.16 -4.11
N CYS A 107 -1.08 14.01 -5.14
CA CYS A 107 -1.74 15.31 -5.16
C CYS A 107 -3.25 15.16 -4.92
N ALA A 108 -3.89 14.28 -5.68
CA ALA A 108 -5.31 14.02 -5.59
C ALA A 108 -5.70 13.52 -4.19
N ILE A 109 -5.08 12.44 -3.70
CA ILE A 109 -5.47 11.78 -2.44
C ILE A 109 -5.13 12.61 -1.19
N THR A 110 -4.34 13.68 -1.33
CA THR A 110 -4.08 14.67 -0.27
C THR A 110 -5.06 15.86 -0.31
N GLY A 111 -6.06 15.83 -1.20
CA GLY A 111 -7.12 16.83 -1.33
C GLY A 111 -6.86 17.90 -2.40
N GLY A 112 -5.79 17.75 -3.20
CA GLY A 112 -5.44 18.67 -4.27
C GLY A 112 -6.10 18.35 -5.61
N GLU A 113 -5.90 19.25 -6.57
CA GLU A 113 -6.33 19.15 -7.96
C GLU A 113 -5.08 19.11 -8.86
N VAL A 114 -5.02 18.12 -9.76
CA VAL A 114 -3.89 17.97 -10.69
C VAL A 114 -4.16 18.81 -11.94
N GLU A 115 -3.23 19.69 -12.28
CA GLU A 115 -3.18 20.41 -13.55
C GLU A 115 -2.12 19.78 -14.46
N GLY A 116 -2.46 19.53 -15.73
CA GLY A 116 -1.53 18.91 -16.67
C GLY A 116 -1.31 17.40 -16.45
N VAL A 117 -2.38 16.67 -16.12
CA VAL A 117 -2.38 15.20 -16.03
C VAL A 117 -1.70 14.56 -17.25
N GLY A 118 -0.76 13.64 -17.02
CA GLY A 118 -0.05 12.91 -18.06
C GLY A 118 0.96 13.72 -18.86
N THR A 119 1.25 14.97 -18.44
CA THR A 119 2.31 15.79 -19.05
C THR A 119 3.66 15.50 -18.38
N ASP A 120 4.75 16.02 -18.95
CA ASP A 120 6.09 15.87 -18.37
C ASP A 120 6.25 16.63 -17.04
N THR A 121 5.44 17.67 -16.80
CA THR A 121 5.50 18.53 -15.61
C THR A 121 4.10 18.78 -15.04
N PRO A 122 3.44 17.77 -14.46
CA PRO A 122 2.14 17.93 -13.83
C PRO A 122 2.27 18.80 -12.57
N MET A 123 1.30 19.69 -12.36
CA MET A 123 1.23 20.57 -11.20
C MET A 123 0.13 20.11 -10.25
N CYS A 124 0.35 20.30 -8.97
CA CYS A 124 -0.60 20.08 -7.90
C CYS A 124 -1.08 21.42 -7.36
N LYS A 125 -2.36 21.73 -7.59
CA LYS A 125 -3.05 22.79 -6.88
C LYS A 125 -3.56 22.25 -5.55
N ARG A 126 -2.89 22.64 -4.47
CA ARG A 126 -3.10 22.08 -3.13
C ARG A 126 -4.31 22.73 -2.45
N ILE A 127 -4.70 22.20 -1.30
CA ILE A 127 -5.90 22.63 -0.58
C ILE A 127 -5.85 24.09 -0.09
N ASP A 128 -4.65 24.64 0.12
CA ASP A 128 -4.41 26.04 0.47
C ASP A 128 -4.45 26.97 -0.76
N GLY A 129 -4.66 26.42 -1.96
CA GLY A 129 -4.68 27.14 -3.24
C GLY A 129 -3.31 27.38 -3.86
N THR A 130 -2.21 26.97 -3.20
CA THR A 130 -0.87 27.09 -3.77
C THR A 130 -0.62 26.04 -4.84
N LEU A 131 0.23 26.38 -5.81
CA LEU A 131 0.69 25.47 -6.85
C LEU A 131 2.07 24.93 -6.47
N CYS A 132 2.27 23.64 -6.72
CA CYS A 132 3.53 22.93 -6.52
C CYS A 132 3.62 21.81 -7.55
N ASN A 133 4.76 21.58 -8.21
CA ASN A 133 4.96 20.43 -9.09
C ASN A 133 4.55 19.14 -8.35
N ALA A 134 3.83 18.25 -9.04
CA ALA A 134 3.24 17.09 -8.38
C ALA A 134 4.32 16.18 -7.75
N GLN A 135 5.48 16.04 -8.40
CA GLN A 135 6.59 15.23 -7.87
C GLN A 135 7.22 15.91 -6.65
N ALA A 136 7.45 17.22 -6.72
CA ALA A 136 7.93 17.99 -5.57
C ALA A 136 6.95 17.91 -4.38
N ASN A 137 5.63 17.91 -4.65
CA ASN A 137 4.60 17.72 -3.63
C ASN A 137 4.69 16.34 -2.98
N LEU A 138 4.78 15.28 -3.79
CA LEU A 138 4.97 13.90 -3.31
C LEU A 138 6.24 13.74 -2.48
N ASP A 139 7.31 14.41 -2.87
CA ASP A 139 8.61 14.31 -2.22
C ASP A 139 8.74 15.19 -0.97
N GLY A 140 7.75 16.07 -0.71
CA GLY A 140 7.77 17.00 0.41
C GLY A 140 8.70 18.20 0.22
N GLU A 141 9.01 18.54 -1.03
CA GLU A 141 9.91 19.64 -1.43
C GLU A 141 9.18 21.00 -1.46
N CYS A 142 7.86 21.02 -1.25
CA CYS A 142 7.05 22.23 -1.12
C CYS A 142 6.67 22.51 0.35
N PRO A 143 6.36 23.77 0.73
CA PRO A 143 6.02 24.13 2.11
C PRO A 143 4.73 23.41 2.53
N ASN A 144 4.60 22.96 3.78
CA ASN A 144 3.39 22.26 4.22
C ASN A 144 2.14 23.16 4.03
N PRO A 145 1.11 22.74 3.27
CA PRO A 145 -0.09 23.56 3.02
C PRO A 145 -0.94 23.81 4.29
N TYR A 146 -0.66 23.09 5.38
CA TYR A 146 -1.30 23.28 6.68
C TYR A 146 -0.44 24.13 7.64
N ASP A 147 0.74 24.60 7.22
CA ASP A 147 1.58 25.47 8.05
C ASP A 147 1.05 26.90 8.04
N PRO A 148 0.68 27.48 9.20
CA PRO A 148 0.28 28.89 9.28
C PRO A 148 1.42 29.87 8.98
N ASN A 149 2.67 29.42 8.89
CA ASN A 149 3.86 30.22 8.53
C ASN A 149 4.61 29.60 7.33
N PRO A 150 4.10 29.79 6.10
CA PRO A 150 4.58 29.08 4.90
C PRO A 150 6.01 29.46 4.46
N SER A 151 6.64 30.47 5.07
CA SER A 151 8.03 30.84 4.78
C SER A 151 9.06 29.93 5.47
N ALA A 152 8.62 29.01 6.33
CA ALA A 152 9.48 28.09 7.07
C ALA A 152 9.77 26.80 6.29
N GLY A 153 10.64 26.92 5.29
CA GLY A 153 11.31 25.77 4.67
C GLY A 153 10.57 25.11 3.51
N ASN A 154 11.38 24.72 2.54
CA ASN A 154 11.03 24.01 1.30
C ASN A 154 10.48 24.95 0.21
N GLY A 155 11.37 25.71 -0.42
CA GLY A 155 11.07 26.26 -1.75
C GLY A 155 11.10 25.12 -2.75
N GLU A 156 10.08 25.00 -3.58
CA GLU A 156 10.09 24.10 -4.74
C GLU A 156 11.38 24.36 -5.53
N ALA A 157 12.20 23.33 -5.72
CA ALA A 157 13.38 23.45 -6.55
C ALA A 157 12.92 23.56 -8.01
N GLU A 158 13.12 24.74 -8.61
CA GLU A 158 12.90 24.99 -10.04
C GLU A 158 13.65 24.02 -10.94
#